data_AF-A0A953SRL4-F1
#
_entry.id   AF-A0A953SRL4-F1
#
_cell.length_a   1.000
_cell.length_b   1.000
_cell.length_c   1.000
_cell.angle_alpha   90.00
_cell.angle_beta   90.00
_cell.angle_gamma   90.00
#
_symmetry.space_group_name_H-M   'P 1'
#
loop_
_entity.id
_entity.type
_entity.pdbx_description
1 polymer ?
#
loop_
_entity_poly.entity_id
_entity_poly.type
_entity_poly.pdbx_seq_one_letter_code
_entity_poly.pdbx_strand_id
1 'polypeptide(L)'
;MELAYLEIKVIYNNSWCYNNDPRNCEKYGRLYTWDAAMNGSTTEGAQGVCPSGWHIPTYNEYETLIESVNNDGNALKEIGQGIGYGVGRNTSGFSDLLVGYRSNNGHFYNVGTDTTFFGHRPI
;
A
#
# COMPACT_ATOMS: atom_id res chain seq x y z
N MET A 1 9.50 -32.91 19.45
CA MET A 1 10.10 -31.58 19.71
C MET A 1 9.73 -30.74 18.50
N GLU A 2 8.52 -30.20 18.54
CA GLU A 2 7.72 -29.78 17.39
C GLU A 2 7.09 -28.43 17.69
N LEU A 3 7.90 -27.37 17.86
CA LEU A 3 7.42 -26.01 18.09
C LEU A 3 8.47 -24.95 17.66
N ALA A 4 8.91 -24.96 16.40
CA ALA A 4 9.73 -23.86 15.87
C ALA A 4 9.36 -23.43 14.43
N TYR A 5 8.38 -24.07 13.79
CA TYR A 5 7.94 -23.71 12.43
C TYR A 5 6.74 -22.76 12.38
N LEU A 6 6.18 -22.38 13.54
CA LEU A 6 4.93 -21.62 13.63
C LEU A 6 5.05 -20.22 14.24
N GLU A 7 6.26 -19.71 14.45
CA GLU A 7 6.44 -18.30 14.76
C GLU A 7 7.10 -17.60 13.55
N ILE A 8 6.30 -16.78 12.85
CA ILE A 8 6.73 -15.79 11.84
C ILE A 8 7.11 -16.36 10.46
N LYS A 9 6.17 -17.04 9.80
CA LYS A 9 6.15 -17.15 8.32
C LYS A 9 5.31 -16.07 7.63
N VAL A 10 4.70 -15.18 8.41
CA VAL A 10 4.03 -13.99 7.92
C VAL A 10 5.07 -12.86 7.91
N ILE A 11 5.52 -12.41 6.72
CA ILE A 11 5.36 -11.07 6.09
C ILE A 11 6.24 -10.97 4.80
N TYR A 12 7.18 -11.90 4.57
CA TYR A 12 8.07 -11.86 3.39
C TYR A 12 7.52 -12.54 2.11
N ASN A 13 6.55 -13.45 2.24
CA ASN A 13 5.90 -14.02 1.07
C ASN A 13 4.90 -13.02 0.52
N ASN A 14 5.02 -12.70 -0.77
CA ASN A 14 4.12 -11.80 -1.51
C ASN A 14 4.13 -10.32 -1.06
N SER A 15 5.26 -9.85 -0.52
CA SER A 15 5.54 -8.42 -0.33
C SER A 15 6.96 -8.06 -0.77
N TRP A 16 7.15 -6.85 -1.31
CA TRP A 16 8.43 -6.43 -1.89
C TRP A 16 8.75 -4.96 -1.58
N CYS A 17 10.03 -4.66 -1.41
CA CYS A 17 10.52 -3.31 -1.63
C CYS A 17 10.54 -3.04 -3.13
N TYR A 18 10.29 -1.80 -3.55
CA TYR A 18 10.45 -1.45 -4.96
C TYR A 18 11.87 -1.81 -5.45
N ASN A 19 11.98 -2.43 -6.63
CA ASN A 19 13.22 -2.98 -7.18
C ASN A 19 13.97 -3.98 -6.27
N ASN A 20 13.30 -4.56 -5.27
CA ASN A 20 13.91 -5.42 -4.25
C ASN A 20 15.03 -4.74 -3.45
N ASP A 21 15.06 -3.41 -3.40
CA ASP A 21 16.06 -2.65 -2.65
C ASP A 21 15.48 -2.26 -1.27
N PRO A 22 16.08 -2.72 -0.15
CA PRO A 22 15.63 -2.37 1.20
C PRO A 22 15.50 -0.86 1.45
N ARG A 23 16.33 -0.03 0.80
CA ARG A 23 16.27 1.43 0.92
C ARG A 23 14.95 2.00 0.40
N ASN A 24 14.33 1.34 -0.57
CA ASN A 24 13.01 1.75 -1.07
C ASN A 24 11.89 1.39 -0.10
N CYS A 25 12.06 0.36 0.73
CA CYS A 25 11.11 0.08 1.81
C CYS A 25 11.13 1.16 2.88
N GLU A 26 12.31 1.66 3.24
CA GLU A 26 12.44 2.77 4.19
C GLU A 26 11.84 4.06 3.65
N LYS A 27 11.96 4.29 2.34
CA LYS A 27 11.49 5.51 1.68
C LYS A 27 9.99 5.50 1.36
N TYR A 28 9.46 4.38 0.88
CA TYR A 28 8.12 4.31 0.28
C TYR A 28 7.20 3.28 0.95
N GLY A 29 7.72 2.47 1.88
CA GLY A 29 7.02 1.28 2.36
C GLY A 29 7.12 0.10 1.41
N ARG A 30 6.29 -0.92 1.65
CA ARG A 30 6.29 -2.19 0.92
C ARG A 30 5.10 -2.27 -0.03
N LEU A 31 5.33 -2.92 -1.17
CA LEU A 31 4.27 -3.38 -2.06
C LEU A 31 3.75 -4.73 -1.55
N TYR A 32 2.46 -4.87 -1.35
CA TYR A 32 1.81 -6.08 -0.86
C TYR A 32 0.82 -6.62 -1.90
N THR A 33 0.70 -7.94 -2.01
CA THR A 33 -0.55 -8.52 -2.51
C THR A 33 -1.67 -8.33 -1.49
N TRP A 34 -2.93 -8.46 -1.92
CA TRP A 34 -4.08 -8.39 -1.01
C TRP A 34 -3.97 -9.42 0.13
N ASP A 35 -3.66 -10.69 -0.18
CA ASP A 35 -3.49 -11.74 0.83
C ASP A 35 -2.39 -11.40 1.86
N ALA A 36 -1.30 -10.78 1.40
CA ALA A 36 -0.22 -10.35 2.28
C ALA A 36 -0.67 -9.18 3.15
N ALA A 37 -1.38 -8.20 2.59
CA ALA A 37 -1.91 -7.05 3.33
C ALA A 37 -2.96 -7.47 4.37
N MET A 38 -3.81 -8.43 4.03
CA MET A 38 -4.85 -8.96 4.91
C MET A 38 -4.31 -9.90 5.99
N ASN A 39 -3.05 -10.33 5.90
CA ASN A 39 -2.39 -11.16 6.89
C ASN A 39 -3.22 -12.41 7.28
N GLY A 40 -3.74 -13.11 6.27
CA GLY A 40 -4.57 -14.30 6.44
C GLY A 40 -6.01 -14.05 6.91
N SER A 41 -6.41 -12.79 7.12
CA SER A 41 -7.81 -12.44 7.37
C SER A 41 -8.61 -12.38 6.07
N THR A 42 -9.89 -12.71 6.15
CA THR A 42 -10.88 -12.49 5.07
C THR A 42 -12.00 -11.54 5.51
N THR A 43 -11.88 -10.96 6.70
CA THR A 43 -12.87 -10.04 7.27
C THR A 43 -12.57 -8.62 6.82
N GLU A 44 -13.57 -7.95 6.25
CA GLU A 44 -13.50 -6.53 5.94
C GLU A 44 -13.19 -5.71 7.19
N GLY A 45 -12.31 -4.71 7.09
CA GLY A 45 -11.90 -3.94 8.26
C GLY A 45 -10.92 -4.67 9.19
N ALA A 46 -10.32 -5.78 8.75
CA ALA A 46 -9.31 -6.47 9.55
C ALA A 46 -8.04 -5.63 9.72
N GLN A 47 -7.33 -5.83 10.84
CA GLN A 47 -6.05 -5.19 11.09
C GLN A 47 -5.03 -5.49 9.97
N GLY A 48 -4.99 -6.73 9.49
CA GLY A 48 -4.05 -7.13 8.44
C GLY A 48 -2.59 -6.93 8.88
N VAL A 49 -1.81 -6.27 8.03
CA VAL A 49 -0.42 -5.83 8.32
C VAL A 49 -0.34 -4.45 8.98
N CYS A 50 -1.47 -3.78 9.21
CA CYS A 50 -1.49 -2.46 9.80
C CYS A 50 -1.05 -2.50 11.29
N PRO A 51 -0.46 -1.42 11.81
CA PRO A 51 -0.11 -1.31 13.23
C PRO A 51 -1.32 -1.48 14.14
N SER A 52 -1.08 -1.77 15.42
CA SER A 52 -2.16 -1.87 16.41
C SER A 52 -3.01 -0.59 16.44
N GLY A 53 -4.33 -0.73 16.40
CA GLY A 53 -5.28 0.39 16.34
C GLY A 53 -5.58 0.90 14.93
N TRP A 54 -4.97 0.31 13.91
CA TRP A 54 -5.26 0.58 12.50
C TRP A 54 -5.83 -0.66 11.81
N HIS A 55 -6.52 -0.46 10.70
CA HIS A 55 -7.07 -1.55 9.89
C HIS A 55 -6.97 -1.28 8.39
N ILE A 56 -7.12 -2.35 7.61
CA ILE A 56 -7.31 -2.28 6.16
C ILE A 56 -8.70 -1.69 5.91
N PRO A 57 -8.83 -0.58 5.16
CA PRO A 57 -10.11 0.10 4.99
C PRO A 57 -11.21 -0.84 4.47
N THR A 58 -12.41 -0.67 5.00
CA THR A 58 -13.62 -1.20 4.39
C THR A 58 -13.90 -0.47 3.06
N TYR A 59 -14.74 -1.06 2.21
CA TYR A 59 -15.20 -0.41 0.98
C TYR A 59 -15.84 0.96 1.29
N ASN A 60 -16.68 1.03 2.32
CA ASN A 60 -17.36 2.28 2.70
C ASN A 60 -16.38 3.36 3.18
N GLU A 61 -15.35 3.00 3.94
CA GLU A 61 -14.31 3.95 4.37
C GLU A 61 -13.47 4.45 3.18
N TYR A 62 -13.18 3.56 2.23
CA TYR A 62 -12.48 3.93 1.00
C TYR A 62 -13.30 4.89 0.14
N GLU A 63 -14.59 4.62 -0.06
CA GLU A 63 -15.50 5.54 -0.78
C GLU A 63 -15.60 6.89 -0.05
N THR A 64 -15.76 6.86 1.28
CA THR A 64 -15.79 8.09 2.10
C THR A 64 -14.50 8.91 1.92
N LEU A 65 -13.34 8.26 1.86
CA LEU A 65 -12.06 8.93 1.61
C LEU A 65 -12.04 9.59 0.22
N ILE A 66 -12.45 8.89 -0.83
CA ILE A 66 -12.49 9.43 -2.19
C ILE A 66 -13.45 10.62 -2.29
N GLU A 67 -14.64 10.50 -1.71
CA GLU A 67 -15.63 11.58 -1.68
C GLU A 67 -15.11 12.80 -0.92
N SER A 68 -14.39 12.59 0.20
CA SER A 68 -13.83 13.69 1.00
C SER A 68 -12.84 14.56 0.21
N VAL A 69 -12.21 14.02 -0.82
CA VAL A 69 -11.30 14.73 -1.71
C VAL A 69 -11.92 15.09 -3.06
N ASN A 70 -13.24 14.94 -3.23
CA ASN A 70 -13.92 15.19 -4.50
C ASN A 70 -13.28 14.43 -5.69
N ASN A 71 -12.87 13.18 -5.47
CA ASN A 71 -12.16 12.36 -6.47
C ASN A 71 -10.81 12.94 -6.93
N ASP A 72 -10.23 13.88 -6.19
CA ASP A 72 -8.94 14.48 -6.50
C ASP A 72 -7.81 13.68 -5.85
N GLY A 73 -7.23 12.74 -6.61
CA GLY A 73 -6.08 11.96 -6.14
C GLY A 73 -4.87 12.82 -5.75
N ASN A 74 -4.73 14.06 -6.27
CA ASN A 74 -3.63 14.93 -5.87
C ASN A 74 -3.81 15.47 -4.44
N ALA A 75 -5.03 15.50 -3.91
CA ALA A 75 -5.29 15.86 -2.52
C ALA A 75 -4.79 14.80 -1.52
N LEU A 76 -4.68 13.53 -1.94
CA LEU A 76 -4.24 12.41 -1.10
C LEU A 76 -2.71 12.25 -1.05
N LYS A 77 -2.04 12.58 -2.15
CA LYS A 77 -0.59 12.40 -2.32
C LYS A 77 0.20 13.35 -1.41
N GLU A 78 1.33 12.86 -0.91
CA GLU A 78 2.34 13.67 -0.22
C GLU A 78 2.81 14.83 -1.12
N ILE A 79 3.14 15.96 -0.49
CA ILE A 79 3.52 17.17 -1.22
C ILE A 79 4.77 16.90 -2.06
N GLY A 80 4.70 17.23 -3.35
CA GLY A 80 5.81 17.06 -4.28
C GLY A 80 5.92 15.67 -4.92
N GLN A 81 5.05 14.72 -4.58
CA GLN A 81 4.89 13.48 -5.35
C GLN A 81 4.18 13.75 -6.69
N GLY A 82 4.58 13.10 -7.78
CA GLY A 82 3.98 13.29 -9.11
C GLY A 82 4.66 14.38 -9.93
N ILE A 83 4.11 14.65 -11.13
CA ILE A 83 4.67 15.61 -12.10
C ILE A 83 3.60 16.53 -12.69
N GLY A 84 3.98 17.77 -13.01
CA GLY A 84 3.10 18.75 -13.64
C GLY A 84 1.80 18.98 -12.86
N TYR A 85 0.66 18.87 -13.54
CA TYR A 85 -0.67 18.98 -12.91
C TYR A 85 -1.03 17.80 -11.98
N GLY A 86 -0.23 16.73 -11.97
CA GLY A 86 -0.41 15.55 -11.11
C GLY A 86 0.36 15.60 -9.80
N VAL A 87 0.96 16.75 -9.46
CA VAL A 87 1.72 16.93 -8.21
C VAL A 87 0.78 16.92 -7.00
N GLY A 88 1.17 16.18 -5.97
CA GLY A 88 0.49 16.07 -4.70
C GLY A 88 0.45 17.38 -3.93
N ARG A 89 -0.72 17.66 -3.34
CA ARG A 89 -0.98 18.82 -2.48
C ARG A 89 -1.28 18.44 -1.03
N ASN A 90 -1.52 17.15 -0.76
CA ASN A 90 -1.80 16.59 0.57
C ASN A 90 -2.87 17.36 1.36
N THR A 91 -3.92 17.88 0.71
CA THR A 91 -4.96 18.65 1.40
C THR A 91 -5.86 17.77 2.28
N SER A 92 -5.80 16.44 2.14
CA SER A 92 -6.49 15.51 3.05
C SER A 92 -5.68 15.15 4.31
N GLY A 93 -4.35 15.36 4.30
CA GLY A 93 -3.43 14.86 5.33
C GLY A 93 -3.06 13.37 5.18
N PHE A 94 -3.53 12.69 4.13
CA PHE A 94 -3.31 11.25 3.94
C PHE A 94 -1.85 10.89 3.59
N SER A 95 -1.14 11.78 2.88
CA SER A 95 0.31 11.66 2.64
C SER A 95 0.75 10.45 1.80
N ASP A 96 0.03 10.13 0.73
CA ASP A 96 0.32 8.96 -0.11
C ASP A 96 1.65 9.10 -0.88
N LEU A 97 2.45 8.04 -0.89
CA LEU A 97 3.76 7.99 -1.55
C LEU A 97 3.68 7.15 -2.82
N LEU A 98 4.15 7.70 -3.95
CA LEU A 98 4.06 7.04 -5.26
C LEU A 98 5.13 5.95 -5.41
N VAL A 99 4.91 4.80 -4.76
CA VAL A 99 5.83 3.65 -4.75
C VAL A 99 5.82 2.85 -6.05
N GLY A 100 4.90 3.13 -6.98
CA GLY A 100 4.69 2.36 -8.19
C GLY A 100 3.92 1.08 -7.90
N TYR A 101 4.08 0.07 -8.76
CA TYR A 101 3.49 -1.25 -8.57
C TYR A 101 4.43 -2.36 -9.03
N ARG A 102 4.15 -3.59 -8.57
CA ARG A 102 4.81 -4.80 -9.03
C ARG A 102 3.82 -5.67 -9.81
N SER A 103 4.19 -6.02 -11.04
CA SER A 103 3.43 -6.92 -11.90
C SER A 103 3.62 -8.39 -11.50
N ASN A 104 2.75 -9.26 -12.01
CA ASN A 104 2.80 -10.71 -11.74
C ASN A 104 4.08 -11.40 -12.24
N ASN A 105 4.71 -10.87 -13.28
CA ASN A 105 6.01 -11.34 -13.76
C ASN A 105 7.20 -10.82 -12.93
N GLY A 106 6.94 -10.01 -11.90
CA GLY A 106 7.92 -9.52 -10.94
C GLY A 106 8.68 -8.27 -11.33
N HIS A 107 8.30 -7.61 -12.42
CA HIS A 107 8.82 -6.29 -12.78
C HIS A 107 8.15 -5.18 -11.96
N PHE A 108 8.87 -4.07 -11.84
CA PHE A 108 8.47 -2.89 -11.10
C PHE A 108 8.32 -1.71 -12.06
N TYR A 109 7.28 -0.90 -11.87
CA TYR A 109 6.94 0.19 -12.79
C TYR A 109 6.48 1.43 -12.02
N ASN A 110 6.61 2.59 -12.67
CA ASN A 110 5.88 3.82 -12.33
C ASN A 110 6.12 4.38 -10.90
N VAL A 111 7.30 4.14 -10.33
CA VAL A 111 7.70 4.85 -9.10
C VAL A 111 7.72 6.36 -9.37
N GLY A 112 7.16 7.14 -8.45
CA GLY A 112 7.01 8.58 -8.57
C GLY A 112 5.79 9.04 -9.37
N THR A 113 5.02 8.13 -9.97
CA THR A 113 3.78 8.49 -10.70
C THR A 113 2.55 7.75 -10.20
N ASP A 114 2.69 6.49 -9.81
CA ASP A 114 1.57 5.62 -9.45
C ASP A 114 1.74 5.07 -8.03
N THR A 115 0.63 4.76 -7.38
CA THR A 115 0.56 3.93 -6.18
C THR A 115 -0.83 3.32 -6.10
N THR A 116 -0.94 2.22 -5.38
CA THR A 116 -2.21 1.63 -4.97
C THR A 116 -2.11 1.34 -3.48
N PHE A 117 -3.21 1.54 -2.74
CA PHE A 117 -3.25 1.34 -1.29
C PHE A 117 -2.65 0.00 -0.83
N PHE A 118 -2.74 -1.03 -1.70
CA PHE A 118 -1.98 -2.27 -1.60
C PHE A 118 -1.34 -2.54 -2.97
N GLY A 119 -0.02 -2.56 -3.04
CA GLY A 119 0.82 -2.49 -4.26
C GLY A 119 0.68 -3.59 -5.33
N HIS A 120 -0.44 -4.28 -5.41
CA HIS A 120 -0.78 -5.21 -6.49
C HIS A 120 -2.22 -4.98 -6.94
N ARG A 121 -2.44 -4.84 -8.26
CA ARG A 121 -3.79 -4.85 -8.84
C ARG A 121 -4.38 -6.25 -8.60
N PRO A 122 -5.46 -6.41 -7.82
CA PRO A 122 -6.24 -7.64 -7.87
C PRO A 122 -6.78 -7.75 -9.30
N ILE A 123 -6.60 -8.93 -9.92
CA ILE A 123 -7.38 -9.30 -11.11
C ILE A 123 -8.69 -9.89 -10.58
#